data_AF-A0A970T4B3-F1
#
_entry.id   AF-A0A970T4B3-F1
#
_cell.length_a   1.000
_cell.length_b   1.000
_cell.length_c   1.000
_cell.angle_alpha   90.00
_cell.angle_beta   90.00
_cell.angle_gamma   90.00
#
_symmetry.space_group_name_H-M   'P 1'
#
loop_
_entity.id
_entity.type
_entity.pdbx_description
1 polymer ?
#
loop_
_entity_poly.entity_id
_entity_poly.type
_entity_poly.pdbx_seq_one_letter_code
_entity_poly.pdbx_strand_id
1 'polypeptide(L)'
;MSKNVSGNSGSKQFSNNYPFINQVFKGLGQIMLQENIITGLLFLAGIFYGSVFMGFAALLATICGTITAYLFGFDKTNTDKGLYGFSAALTGVAFILFFGYSFIIWVLIVVGSVLAALIQEFFIRRKITVFTLPFVLVTWVALVGVKSISPELLVKSSSSVTIANDYFTYAIKGFGQVIFQNKAVSGILFFIAVLIHSPIAALYGLAAAIFSGIISLNFNIPVENISEGLLSFNAVLTAIAFAGNKLKDAVWISVAVLLSLVISLYMMQNGYIQLTFPFVAASVITLAIKRLLHAK
;
A
#
# COMPACT_ATOMS: atom_id res chain seq x y z
N MET A 1 47.53 22.23 -0.25
CA MET A 1 46.91 22.16 1.08
C MET A 1 45.46 22.63 0.94
N SER A 2 44.50 21.73 0.74
CA SER A 2 43.07 22.07 0.78
C SER A 2 42.19 20.81 0.90
N LYS A 3 42.02 20.40 2.16
CA LYS A 3 40.78 19.95 2.79
C LYS A 3 39.86 18.99 2.01
N ASN A 4 40.03 17.71 2.34
CA ASN A 4 38.96 16.71 2.33
C ASN A 4 37.72 17.24 3.07
N VAL A 5 36.62 17.42 2.34
CA VAL A 5 35.29 17.58 2.93
C VAL A 5 34.79 16.19 3.28
N SER A 6 34.95 15.81 4.54
CA SER A 6 34.34 14.64 5.17
C SER A 6 32.82 14.84 5.23
N GLY A 7 32.14 14.52 4.14
CA GLY A 7 30.69 14.46 4.08
C GLY A 7 30.15 13.15 4.66
N ASN A 8 29.67 13.24 5.90
CA ASN A 8 28.63 12.40 6.50
C ASN A 8 28.78 10.87 6.35
N SER A 9 29.71 10.27 7.10
CA SER A 9 29.90 8.81 7.21
C SER A 9 28.86 8.12 8.08
N GLY A 10 28.21 8.82 9.02
CA GLY A 10 27.34 8.19 10.04
C GLY A 10 26.05 7.57 9.51
N SER A 11 25.41 8.19 8.50
CA SER A 11 24.15 7.67 7.92
C SER A 11 24.37 6.52 6.93
N LYS A 12 25.52 6.48 6.25
CA LYS A 12 25.93 5.36 5.38
C LYS A 12 26.48 4.17 6.16
N GLN A 13 26.96 4.37 7.39
CA GLN A 13 27.56 3.31 8.18
C GLN A 13 26.51 2.43 8.89
N PHE A 14 25.38 3.01 9.33
CA PHE A 14 24.24 2.23 9.83
C PHE A 14 23.58 1.36 8.77
N SER A 15 23.57 1.78 7.50
CA SER A 15 22.90 1.05 6.41
C SER A 15 23.59 -0.26 6.01
N ASN A 16 24.85 -0.47 6.38
CA ASN A 16 25.63 -1.64 5.94
C ASN A 16 25.71 -2.80 6.94
N ASN A 17 25.38 -2.60 8.22
CA ASN A 17 25.62 -3.64 9.23
C ASN A 17 24.51 -4.70 9.33
N TYR A 18 23.28 -4.40 8.86
CA TYR A 18 22.14 -5.32 8.94
C TYR A 18 21.27 -5.29 7.68
N PRO A 19 21.76 -5.82 6.53
CA PRO A 19 21.06 -5.72 5.25
C PRO A 19 19.64 -6.30 5.30
N PHE A 20 19.46 -7.45 5.96
CA PHE A 20 18.15 -8.10 6.09
C PHE A 20 17.12 -7.22 6.81
N ILE A 21 17.49 -6.64 7.96
CA ILE A 21 16.60 -5.78 8.75
C ILE A 21 16.21 -4.53 7.94
N ASN A 22 17.18 -3.94 7.25
CA ASN A 22 16.95 -2.78 6.39
C ASN A 22 15.98 -3.09 5.25
N GLN A 23 16.11 -4.26 4.62
CA GLN A 23 15.23 -4.70 3.55
C GLN A 23 13.79 -4.94 4.04
N VAL A 24 13.61 -5.49 5.24
CA VAL A 24 12.29 -5.67 5.85
C VAL A 24 11.62 -4.31 6.06
N PHE A 25 12.29 -3.35 6.70
CA PHE A 25 11.68 -2.04 6.92
C PHE A 25 11.49 -1.23 5.63
N LYS A 26 12.45 -1.29 4.69
CA LYS A 26 12.21 -0.74 3.34
C LYS A 26 11.01 -1.41 2.68
N GLY A 27 10.84 -2.72 2.83
CA GLY A 27 9.70 -3.46 2.31
C GLY A 27 8.37 -2.95 2.84
N LEU A 28 8.30 -2.58 4.12
CA LEU A 28 7.12 -1.89 4.66
C LEU A 28 6.95 -0.50 4.03
N GLY A 29 8.01 0.30 3.92
CA GLY A 29 7.96 1.62 3.29
C GLY A 29 7.49 1.58 1.82
N GLN A 30 7.86 0.53 1.09
CA GLN A 30 7.48 0.33 -0.31
C GLN A 30 5.97 0.14 -0.53
N ILE A 31 5.17 -0.10 0.52
CA ILE A 31 3.69 -0.14 0.42
C ILE A 31 3.14 1.15 -0.21
N MET A 32 3.73 2.29 0.14
CA MET A 32 3.44 3.59 -0.48
C MET A 32 4.62 4.07 -1.32
N LEU A 33 5.40 3.18 -1.91
CA LEU A 33 6.53 3.50 -2.81
C LEU A 33 7.64 4.35 -2.15
N GLN A 34 7.84 4.20 -0.83
CA GLN A 34 8.88 4.90 -0.09
C GLN A 34 10.02 3.92 0.23
N GLU A 35 11.14 3.98 -0.51
CA GLU A 35 12.33 3.16 -0.24
C GLU A 35 13.11 3.66 1.00
N ASN A 36 12.46 3.67 2.17
CA ASN A 36 12.98 4.31 3.37
C ASN A 36 12.64 3.53 4.65
N ILE A 37 13.65 3.29 5.48
CA ILE A 37 13.53 2.53 6.74
C ILE A 37 12.65 3.25 7.76
N ILE A 38 12.82 4.58 7.90
CA ILE A 38 12.04 5.39 8.86
C ILE A 38 10.57 5.38 8.46
N THR A 39 10.28 5.48 7.15
CA THR A 39 8.90 5.36 6.66
C THR A 39 8.32 3.99 7.00
N GLY A 40 9.06 2.91 6.78
CA GLY A 40 8.63 1.56 7.16
C GLY A 40 8.39 1.36 8.65
N LEU A 41 9.24 1.94 9.51
CA LEU A 41 9.06 1.91 10.96
C LEU A 41 7.80 2.65 11.42
N LEU A 42 7.53 3.84 10.86
CA LEU A 42 6.34 4.61 11.17
C LEU A 42 5.07 3.93 10.65
N PHE A 43 5.13 3.28 9.47
CA PHE A 43 4.06 2.43 8.99
C PHE A 43 3.81 1.27 9.96
N LEU A 44 4.86 0.57 10.40
CA LEU A 44 4.71 -0.51 11.37
C LEU A 44 4.06 -0.02 12.68
N ALA A 45 4.51 1.10 13.21
CA ALA A 45 3.94 1.71 14.42
C ALA A 45 2.45 2.05 14.25
N GLY A 46 2.06 2.65 13.12
CA GLY A 46 0.66 2.97 12.85
C GLY A 46 -0.21 1.74 12.62
N ILE A 47 0.33 0.65 12.06
CA ILE A 47 -0.37 -0.65 11.98
C ILE A 47 -0.58 -1.22 13.39
N PHE A 48 0.46 -1.28 14.23
CA PHE A 48 0.34 -1.75 15.62
C PHE A 48 -0.65 -0.94 16.44
N TYR A 49 -0.70 0.38 16.23
CA TYR A 49 -1.67 1.25 16.88
C TYR A 49 -3.12 0.90 16.49
N GLY A 50 -3.36 0.59 15.21
CA GLY A 50 -4.70 0.23 14.74
C GLY A 50 -5.10 -1.19 15.11
N SER A 51 -4.18 -2.16 14.99
CA SER A 51 -4.36 -3.54 15.43
C SER A 51 -3.03 -4.24 15.68
N VAL A 52 -2.85 -4.76 16.89
CA VAL A 52 -1.63 -5.49 17.28
C VAL A 52 -1.42 -6.74 16.40
N PHE A 53 -2.50 -7.48 16.11
CA PHE A 53 -2.41 -8.68 15.26
C PHE A 53 -2.05 -8.33 13.81
N MET A 54 -2.58 -7.23 13.27
CA MET A 54 -2.17 -6.75 11.95
C MET A 54 -0.71 -6.32 11.93
N GLY A 55 -0.20 -5.72 13.01
CA GLY A 55 1.20 -5.34 13.13
C GLY A 55 2.14 -6.54 13.08
N PHE A 56 1.83 -7.59 13.84
CA PHE A 56 2.58 -8.85 13.77
C PHE A 56 2.45 -9.55 12.43
N ALA A 57 1.25 -9.54 11.82
CA ALA A 57 1.04 -10.13 10.49
C ALA A 57 1.82 -9.39 9.40
N ALA A 58 1.83 -8.06 9.42
CA ALA A 58 2.62 -7.24 8.49
C ALA A 58 4.11 -7.57 8.61
N LEU A 59 4.64 -7.64 9.84
CA LEU A 59 6.04 -7.92 10.10
C LEU A 59 6.42 -9.34 9.65
N LEU A 60 5.65 -10.36 10.08
CA LEU A 60 5.87 -11.75 9.69
C LEU A 60 5.82 -11.91 8.17
N ALA A 61 4.80 -11.33 7.53
CA ALA A 61 4.63 -11.44 6.08
C ALA A 61 5.79 -10.79 5.31
N THR A 62 6.22 -9.60 5.74
CA THR A 62 7.37 -8.90 5.14
C THR A 62 8.66 -9.71 5.28
N ILE A 63 8.88 -10.32 6.46
CA ILE A 63 9.99 -11.24 6.71
C ILE A 63 9.92 -12.43 5.76
N CYS A 64 8.76 -13.10 5.64
CA CYS A 64 8.57 -14.24 4.73
C CYS A 64 8.81 -13.86 3.26
N GLY A 65 8.30 -12.72 2.80
CA GLY A 65 8.55 -12.22 1.44
C GLY A 65 10.03 -11.94 1.18
N THR A 66 10.72 -11.35 2.17
CA THR A 66 12.16 -11.08 2.10
C THR A 66 12.97 -12.37 2.09
N ILE A 67 12.68 -13.32 2.99
CA ILE A 67 13.31 -14.65 3.04
C ILE A 67 13.10 -15.40 1.71
N THR A 68 11.91 -15.32 1.12
CA THR A 68 11.63 -15.92 -0.19
C THR A 68 12.62 -15.42 -1.24
N ALA A 69 12.92 -14.13 -1.27
CA ALA A 69 13.91 -13.57 -2.19
C ALA A 69 15.31 -14.15 -1.98
N TYR A 70 15.74 -14.37 -0.73
CA TYR A 70 17.00 -15.02 -0.41
C TYR A 70 17.02 -16.50 -0.82
N LEU A 71 15.98 -17.25 -0.47
CA LEU A 71 15.90 -18.70 -0.72
C LEU A 71 15.92 -19.03 -2.22
N PHE A 72 15.24 -18.21 -3.03
CA PHE A 72 15.16 -18.41 -4.47
C PHE A 72 16.21 -17.62 -5.27
N GLY A 73 17.13 -16.92 -4.59
CA GLY A 73 18.22 -16.17 -5.23
C GLY A 73 17.72 -15.08 -6.18
N PHE A 74 16.70 -14.31 -5.78
CA PHE A 74 16.21 -13.18 -6.56
C PHE A 74 17.24 -12.05 -6.64
N ASP A 75 17.00 -11.10 -7.55
CA ASP A 75 17.93 -10.00 -7.79
C ASP A 75 18.22 -9.22 -6.50
N LYS A 76 19.52 -9.08 -6.19
CA LYS A 76 19.98 -8.43 -4.96
C LYS A 76 19.59 -6.95 -4.92
N THR A 77 19.62 -6.25 -6.05
CA THR A 77 19.26 -4.82 -6.09
C THR A 77 17.79 -4.63 -5.73
N ASN A 78 16.89 -5.46 -6.27
CA ASN A 78 15.47 -5.43 -5.93
C ASN A 78 15.20 -5.84 -4.48
N THR A 79 15.98 -6.81 -3.97
CA THR A 79 15.91 -7.23 -2.57
C THR A 79 16.34 -6.09 -1.64
N ASP A 80 17.47 -5.42 -1.92
CA ASP A 80 18.01 -4.27 -1.18
C ASP A 80 17.07 -3.05 -1.16
N LYS A 81 16.19 -2.95 -2.16
CA LYS A 81 15.11 -1.95 -2.23
C LYS A 81 13.85 -2.36 -1.46
N GLY A 82 13.76 -3.59 -0.96
CA GLY A 82 12.60 -4.12 -0.25
C GLY A 82 11.42 -4.51 -1.16
N LEU A 83 11.63 -4.71 -2.47
CA LEU A 83 10.53 -4.91 -3.42
C LEU A 83 9.74 -6.22 -3.21
N TYR A 84 10.28 -7.19 -2.48
CA TYR A 84 9.60 -8.46 -2.20
C TYR A 84 8.82 -8.45 -0.87
N GLY A 85 8.91 -7.36 -0.09
CA GLY A 85 8.28 -7.25 1.23
C GLY A 85 6.89 -6.63 1.22
N PHE A 86 6.63 -5.62 0.39
CA PHE A 86 5.41 -4.79 0.52
C PHE A 86 4.11 -5.53 0.16
N SER A 87 4.08 -6.27 -0.95
CA SER A 87 2.90 -7.05 -1.33
C SER A 87 2.63 -8.18 -0.34
N ALA A 88 3.68 -8.78 0.24
CA ALA A 88 3.55 -9.73 1.32
C ALA A 88 2.94 -9.08 2.57
N ALA A 89 3.46 -7.92 3.00
CA ALA A 89 2.94 -7.17 4.15
C ALA A 89 1.43 -6.89 4.05
N LEU A 90 0.97 -6.37 2.91
CA LEU A 90 -0.45 -6.10 2.66
C LEU A 90 -1.29 -7.39 2.69
N THR A 91 -0.75 -8.49 2.18
CA THR A 91 -1.41 -9.81 2.24
C THR A 91 -1.61 -10.24 3.70
N GLY A 92 -0.57 -10.11 4.53
CA GLY A 92 -0.65 -10.43 5.96
C GLY A 92 -1.72 -9.62 6.70
N VAL A 93 -1.73 -8.30 6.51
CA VAL A 93 -2.72 -7.41 7.13
C VAL A 93 -4.14 -7.73 6.64
N ALA A 94 -4.32 -7.95 5.33
CA ALA A 94 -5.61 -8.28 4.76
C ALA A 94 -6.16 -9.62 5.28
N PHE A 95 -5.30 -10.62 5.48
CA PHE A 95 -5.73 -11.92 6.00
C PHE A 95 -6.23 -11.80 7.44
N ILE A 96 -5.57 -11.00 8.27
CA ILE A 96 -6.10 -10.69 9.61
C ILE A 96 -7.45 -9.96 9.52
N LEU A 97 -7.58 -8.99 8.61
CA LEU A 97 -8.81 -8.23 8.42
C LEU A 97 -9.99 -9.13 8.03
N PHE A 98 -9.79 -9.99 7.02
CA PHE A 98 -10.88 -10.77 6.42
C PHE A 98 -11.11 -12.10 7.12
N PHE A 99 -10.09 -12.68 7.75
CA PHE A 99 -10.15 -14.05 8.28
C PHE A 99 -9.88 -14.17 9.79
N GLY A 100 -9.54 -13.07 10.47
CA GLY A 100 -9.23 -13.07 11.90
C GLY A 100 -7.82 -13.58 12.21
N TYR A 101 -7.59 -14.10 13.42
CA TYR A 101 -6.24 -14.37 13.93
C TYR A 101 -6.06 -15.81 14.48
N SER A 102 -6.86 -16.76 13.99
CA SER A 102 -6.70 -18.17 14.35
C SER A 102 -5.39 -18.76 13.80
N PHE A 103 -4.93 -19.87 14.38
CA PHE A 103 -3.65 -20.50 13.99
C PHE A 103 -3.55 -20.77 12.48
N ILE A 104 -4.63 -21.25 11.86
CA ILE A 104 -4.66 -21.53 10.42
C ILE A 104 -4.43 -20.26 9.58
N ILE A 105 -4.89 -19.09 10.05
CA ILE A 105 -4.66 -17.83 9.33
C ILE A 105 -3.19 -17.42 9.36
N TRP A 106 -2.48 -17.66 10.46
CA TRP A 106 -1.02 -17.43 10.50
C TRP A 106 -0.27 -18.31 9.51
N VAL A 107 -0.69 -19.56 9.33
CA VAL A 107 -0.15 -20.44 8.28
C VAL A 107 -0.46 -19.88 6.89
N LEU A 108 -1.70 -19.45 6.64
CA LEU A 108 -2.09 -18.84 5.37
C LEU A 108 -1.32 -17.53 5.10
N ILE A 109 -1.01 -16.73 6.12
CA ILE A 109 -0.20 -15.52 5.99
C ILE A 109 1.19 -15.87 5.45
N VAL A 110 1.84 -16.91 5.99
CA VAL A 110 3.16 -17.36 5.50
C VAL A 110 3.07 -17.79 4.03
N VAL A 111 2.10 -18.65 3.70
CA VAL A 111 1.90 -19.15 2.32
C VAL A 111 1.59 -18.00 1.36
N GLY A 112 0.65 -17.13 1.71
CA GLY A 112 0.26 -15.97 0.93
C GLY A 112 1.41 -14.98 0.71
N SER A 113 2.27 -14.81 1.72
CA SER A 113 3.47 -13.96 1.63
C SER A 113 4.48 -14.49 0.61
N VAL A 114 4.73 -15.80 0.63
CA VAL A 114 5.61 -16.47 -0.35
C VAL A 114 5.02 -16.33 -1.76
N LEU A 115 3.72 -16.58 -1.93
CA LEU A 115 3.04 -16.43 -3.22
C LEU A 115 3.08 -14.99 -3.73
N ALA A 116 2.85 -14.00 -2.87
CA ALA A 116 2.93 -12.59 -3.23
C ALA A 116 4.34 -12.21 -3.72
N ALA A 117 5.39 -12.69 -3.04
CA ALA A 117 6.77 -12.46 -3.46
C ALA A 117 7.11 -13.16 -4.80
N LEU A 118 6.62 -14.37 -5.03
CA LEU A 118 6.80 -15.10 -6.29
C LEU A 118 6.12 -14.40 -7.47
N ILE A 119 4.87 -13.94 -7.29
CA ILE A 119 4.14 -13.19 -8.31
C ILE A 119 4.84 -11.84 -8.56
N GLN A 120 5.33 -11.16 -7.52
CA GLN A 120 6.11 -9.94 -7.65
C GLN A 120 7.37 -10.16 -8.51
N GLU A 121 8.12 -11.24 -8.25
CA GLU A 121 9.31 -11.59 -9.04
C GLU A 121 8.97 -11.89 -10.51
N PHE A 122 7.87 -12.60 -10.76
CA PHE A 122 7.41 -12.89 -12.12
C PHE A 122 7.26 -11.61 -12.96
N PHE A 123 6.65 -10.57 -12.39
CA PHE A 123 6.48 -9.29 -13.10
C PHE A 123 7.77 -8.46 -13.18
N ILE A 124 8.60 -8.48 -12.13
CA ILE A 124 9.91 -7.81 -12.13
C ILE A 124 10.80 -8.36 -13.25
N ARG A 125 10.89 -9.69 -13.41
CA ARG A 125 11.67 -10.32 -14.50
C ARG A 125 11.18 -9.93 -15.89
N ARG A 126 9.88 -9.67 -16.03
CA ARG A 126 9.26 -9.20 -17.29
C ARG A 126 9.38 -7.68 -17.49
N LYS A 127 10.00 -6.96 -16.55
CA LYS A 127 10.12 -5.48 -16.55
C LYS A 127 8.76 -4.78 -16.61
N ILE A 128 7.74 -5.37 -15.98
CA ILE A 128 6.39 -4.82 -15.89
C ILE A 128 6.17 -4.28 -14.49
N THR A 129 5.91 -2.99 -14.37
CA THR A 129 5.52 -2.37 -13.10
C THR A 129 4.06 -2.70 -12.82
N VAL A 130 3.82 -3.51 -11.79
CA VAL A 130 2.48 -3.96 -11.39
C VAL A 130 2.05 -3.46 -10.01
N PHE A 131 2.87 -2.62 -9.37
CA PHE A 131 2.60 -2.05 -8.05
C PHE A 131 2.17 -3.14 -7.05
N THR A 132 1.01 -2.99 -6.41
CA THR A 132 0.45 -3.92 -5.41
C THR A 132 -0.42 -5.03 -6.01
N LEU A 133 -0.37 -5.26 -7.33
CA LEU A 133 -1.12 -6.35 -7.97
C LEU A 133 -0.87 -7.74 -7.35
N PRO A 134 0.37 -8.12 -6.96
CA PRO A 134 0.60 -9.44 -6.35
C PRO A 134 -0.22 -9.64 -5.06
N PHE A 135 -0.29 -8.61 -4.22
CA PHE A 135 -1.15 -8.58 -3.04
C PHE A 135 -2.63 -8.75 -3.40
N VAL A 136 -3.12 -8.00 -4.38
CA VAL A 136 -4.52 -8.04 -4.82
C VAL A 136 -4.90 -9.45 -5.28
N LEU A 137 -4.07 -10.07 -6.14
CA LEU A 137 -4.32 -11.39 -6.69
C LEU A 137 -4.35 -12.47 -5.59
N VAL A 138 -3.36 -12.47 -4.71
CA VAL A 138 -3.29 -13.44 -3.60
C VAL A 138 -4.51 -13.30 -2.68
N THR A 139 -4.90 -12.06 -2.37
CA THR A 139 -6.02 -11.80 -1.46
C THR A 139 -7.37 -12.16 -2.08
N TRP A 140 -7.59 -11.86 -3.37
CA TRP A 140 -8.81 -12.29 -4.06
C TRP A 140 -8.93 -13.81 -4.16
N VAL A 141 -7.83 -14.51 -4.50
CA VAL A 141 -7.83 -15.98 -4.53
C VAL A 141 -8.12 -16.54 -3.15
N ALA A 142 -7.51 -16.01 -2.09
CA ALA A 142 -7.76 -16.43 -0.73
C ALA A 142 -9.21 -16.18 -0.30
N LEU A 143 -9.80 -15.01 -0.62
CA LEU A 143 -11.19 -14.69 -0.33
C LEU A 143 -12.15 -15.68 -0.99
N VAL A 144 -11.94 -15.99 -2.27
CA VAL A 144 -12.76 -16.96 -3.01
C VAL A 144 -12.58 -18.37 -2.43
N GLY A 145 -11.34 -18.78 -2.15
CA GLY A 145 -11.01 -20.08 -1.59
C GLY A 145 -11.60 -20.29 -0.20
N VAL A 146 -11.39 -19.36 0.72
CA VAL A 146 -11.92 -19.42 2.09
C VAL A 146 -13.45 -19.41 2.08
N LYS A 147 -14.08 -18.54 1.28
CA LYS A 147 -15.54 -18.50 1.14
C LYS A 147 -16.12 -19.85 0.66
N SER A 148 -15.39 -20.56 -0.20
CA SER A 148 -15.86 -21.82 -0.80
C SER A 148 -15.60 -23.04 0.08
N ILE A 149 -14.50 -23.05 0.85
CA ILE A 149 -14.01 -24.23 1.59
C ILE A 149 -14.31 -24.13 3.09
N SER A 150 -14.12 -22.95 3.69
CA SER A 150 -14.18 -22.71 5.13
C SER A 150 -14.79 -21.33 5.45
N PRO A 151 -16.07 -21.10 5.09
CA PRO A 151 -16.72 -19.79 5.25
C PRO A 151 -16.79 -19.32 6.71
N GLU A 152 -16.71 -20.23 7.67
CA GLU A 152 -16.63 -19.94 9.11
C GLU A 152 -15.41 -19.11 9.51
N LEU A 153 -14.35 -19.11 8.69
CA LEU A 153 -13.16 -18.29 8.91
C LEU A 153 -13.40 -16.82 8.53
N LEU A 154 -14.46 -16.48 7.79
CA LEU A 154 -14.73 -15.10 7.40
C LEU A 154 -15.17 -14.26 8.60
N VAL A 155 -14.47 -13.14 8.81
CA VAL A 155 -14.87 -12.15 9.82
C VAL A 155 -16.17 -11.50 9.38
N LYS A 156 -17.20 -11.60 10.24
CA LYS A 156 -18.48 -10.94 10.02
C LYS A 156 -18.33 -9.45 10.30
N SER A 157 -18.76 -8.61 9.35
CA SER A 157 -18.81 -7.16 9.54
C SER A 157 -19.74 -6.81 10.71
N SER A 158 -19.22 -6.13 11.72
CA SER A 158 -20.03 -5.52 12.77
C SER A 158 -20.47 -4.12 12.31
N SER A 159 -21.76 -3.90 12.14
CA SER A 159 -22.32 -2.58 11.85
C SER A 159 -22.20 -1.68 13.08
N SER A 160 -21.18 -0.84 13.15
CA SER A 160 -21.12 0.25 14.11
C SER A 160 -21.71 1.51 13.47
N VAL A 161 -22.90 1.91 13.92
CA VAL A 161 -23.50 3.21 13.55
C VAL A 161 -22.62 4.30 14.14
N THR A 162 -21.80 4.94 13.30
CA THR A 162 -21.02 6.10 13.71
C THR A 162 -21.69 7.34 13.15
N ILE A 163 -22.42 8.07 14.00
CA ILE A 163 -22.87 9.42 13.68
C ILE A 163 -21.65 10.33 13.80
N ALA A 164 -20.99 10.65 12.70
CA ALA A 164 -19.89 11.61 12.71
C ALA A 164 -20.02 12.62 11.58
N ASN A 165 -20.24 13.88 11.97
CA ASN A 165 -20.01 15.08 11.16
C ASN A 165 -18.51 15.27 10.93
N ASP A 166 -17.88 14.32 10.26
CA ASP A 166 -16.43 14.33 10.03
C ASP A 166 -16.12 14.48 8.55
N TYR A 167 -16.24 15.73 8.09
CA TYR A 167 -16.09 16.10 6.70
C TYR A 167 -14.63 16.14 6.23
N PHE A 168 -13.63 15.89 7.09
CA PHE A 168 -12.23 16.03 6.69
C PHE A 168 -11.28 14.93 7.19
N THR A 169 -11.60 14.17 8.25
CA THR A 169 -10.69 13.08 8.64
C THR A 169 -10.66 11.96 7.62
N TYR A 170 -11.63 11.85 6.71
CA TYR A 170 -11.61 10.85 5.65
C TYR A 170 -10.33 10.92 4.81
N ALA A 171 -9.77 12.13 4.61
CA ALA A 171 -8.57 12.29 3.79
C ALA A 171 -7.35 11.67 4.48
N ILE A 172 -7.23 11.90 5.80
CA ILE A 172 -6.19 11.31 6.65
C ILE A 172 -6.41 9.82 6.83
N LYS A 173 -7.64 9.38 7.08
CA LYS A 173 -8.00 7.95 7.10
C LYS A 173 -7.73 7.30 5.74
N GLY A 174 -7.81 8.04 4.63
CA GLY A 174 -7.40 7.59 3.31
C GLY A 174 -5.95 7.09 3.27
N PHE A 175 -5.03 7.75 3.98
CA PHE A 175 -3.67 7.21 4.16
C PHE A 175 -3.70 5.91 4.97
N GLY A 176 -4.44 5.87 6.09
CA GLY A 176 -4.58 4.68 6.93
C GLY A 176 -5.13 3.45 6.17
N GLN A 177 -6.16 3.67 5.35
CA GLN A 177 -6.86 2.64 4.60
C GLN A 177 -6.01 1.98 3.51
N VAL A 178 -4.93 2.61 3.06
CA VAL A 178 -3.93 1.95 2.19
C VAL A 178 -3.41 0.66 2.81
N ILE A 179 -3.31 0.61 4.15
CA ILE A 179 -2.89 -0.55 4.93
C ILE A 179 -4.01 -1.02 5.87
N PHE A 180 -5.28 -0.82 5.47
CA PHE A 180 -6.47 -1.28 6.20
C PHE A 180 -6.62 -0.72 7.63
N GLN A 181 -6.05 0.46 7.91
CA GLN A 181 -6.17 1.11 9.22
C GLN A 181 -7.26 2.19 9.19
N ASN A 182 -8.34 1.99 9.95
CA ASN A 182 -9.46 2.94 10.04
C ASN A 182 -9.25 4.06 11.07
N LYS A 183 -8.21 3.97 11.91
CA LYS A 183 -7.88 4.96 12.93
C LYS A 183 -7.19 6.18 12.31
N ALA A 184 -7.68 7.38 12.61
CA ALA A 184 -7.08 8.62 12.11
C ALA A 184 -5.60 8.75 12.51
N VAL A 185 -5.22 8.34 13.72
CA VAL A 185 -3.82 8.37 14.18
C VAL A 185 -2.91 7.51 13.30
N SER A 186 -3.33 6.31 12.89
CA SER A 186 -2.57 5.50 11.93
C SER A 186 -2.41 6.23 10.60
N GLY A 187 -3.47 6.88 10.11
CA GLY A 187 -3.43 7.74 8.93
C GLY A 187 -2.45 8.92 9.05
N ILE A 188 -2.41 9.60 10.20
CA ILE A 188 -1.47 10.68 10.49
C ILE A 188 -0.03 10.16 10.47
N LEU A 189 0.23 9.03 11.14
CA LEU A 189 1.54 8.41 11.16
C LEU A 189 2.01 8.06 9.74
N PHE A 190 1.11 7.52 8.91
CA PHE A 190 1.45 7.17 7.54
C PHE A 190 1.67 8.40 6.67
N PHE A 191 0.85 9.44 6.82
CA PHE A 191 1.06 10.72 6.14
C PHE A 191 2.42 11.34 6.52
N ILE A 192 2.74 11.42 7.81
CA ILE A 192 4.03 11.93 8.29
C ILE A 192 5.19 11.09 7.76
N ALA A 193 5.04 9.77 7.73
CA ALA A 193 6.06 8.86 7.22
C ALA A 193 6.38 9.08 5.73
N VAL A 194 5.35 9.33 4.91
CA VAL A 194 5.53 9.73 3.51
C VAL A 194 6.09 11.14 3.42
N LEU A 195 5.62 12.08 4.24
CA LEU A 195 6.06 13.48 4.27
C LEU A 195 7.56 13.60 4.57
N ILE A 196 8.08 12.80 5.51
CA ILE A 196 9.50 12.77 5.87
C ILE A 196 10.37 12.33 4.69
N HIS A 197 9.94 11.33 3.91
CA HIS A 197 10.72 10.80 2.80
C HIS A 197 10.53 11.58 1.49
N SER A 198 9.29 11.95 1.18
CA SER A 198 8.90 12.68 -0.03
C SER A 198 7.75 13.65 0.25
N PRO A 199 8.05 14.92 0.61
CA PRO A 199 7.01 15.90 0.93
C PRO A 199 6.01 16.12 -0.21
N ILE A 200 6.51 16.14 -1.45
CA ILE A 200 5.69 16.37 -2.64
C ILE A 200 4.71 15.21 -2.85
N ALA A 201 5.15 13.97 -2.67
CA ALA A 201 4.25 12.81 -2.75
C ALA A 201 3.20 12.82 -1.64
N ALA A 202 3.57 13.20 -0.41
CA ALA A 202 2.62 13.32 0.69
C ALA A 202 1.54 14.38 0.42
N LEU A 203 1.93 15.56 -0.07
CA LEU A 203 1.00 16.65 -0.38
C LEU A 203 0.08 16.29 -1.55
N TYR A 204 0.60 15.66 -2.62
CA TYR A 204 -0.24 15.16 -3.70
C TYR A 204 -1.19 14.05 -3.23
N GLY A 205 -0.71 13.14 -2.37
CA GLY A 205 -1.54 12.11 -1.76
C GLY A 205 -2.70 12.71 -0.96
N LEU A 206 -2.43 13.73 -0.14
CA LEU A 206 -3.45 14.43 0.65
C LEU A 206 -4.45 15.17 -0.26
N ALA A 207 -3.97 15.90 -1.26
CA ALA A 207 -4.83 16.58 -2.23
C ALA A 207 -5.73 15.59 -2.98
N ALA A 208 -5.19 14.45 -3.40
CA ALA A 208 -5.95 13.39 -4.07
C ALA A 208 -6.98 12.74 -3.14
N ALA A 209 -6.64 12.54 -1.86
CA ALA A 209 -7.56 12.02 -0.86
C ALA A 209 -8.78 12.93 -0.68
N ILE A 210 -8.54 14.24 -0.52
CA ILE A 210 -9.57 15.28 -0.41
C ILE A 210 -10.42 15.33 -1.68
N PHE A 211 -9.77 15.42 -2.84
CA PHE A 211 -10.45 15.47 -4.13
C PHE A 211 -11.38 14.26 -4.32
N SER A 212 -10.87 13.06 -4.06
CA SER A 212 -11.64 11.83 -4.21
C SER A 212 -12.87 11.78 -3.29
N GLY A 213 -12.71 12.20 -2.03
CA GLY A 213 -13.81 12.27 -1.08
C GLY A 213 -14.88 13.28 -1.50
N ILE A 214 -14.49 14.49 -1.90
CA ILE A 214 -15.42 15.53 -2.39
C ILE A 214 -16.19 15.05 -3.62
N ILE A 215 -15.50 14.49 -4.61
CA ILE A 215 -16.16 13.98 -5.82
C ILE A 215 -17.13 12.86 -5.46
N SER A 216 -16.75 11.96 -4.55
CA SER A 216 -17.59 10.84 -4.10
C SER A 216 -18.90 11.27 -3.44
N LEU A 217 -18.99 12.47 -2.84
CA LEU A 217 -20.24 13.02 -2.28
C LEU A 217 -21.32 13.25 -3.35
N ASN A 218 -20.93 13.38 -4.62
CA ASN A 218 -21.86 13.56 -5.74
C ASN A 218 -22.36 12.21 -6.30
N PHE A 219 -21.87 11.09 -5.76
CA PHE A 219 -22.34 9.76 -6.08
C PHE A 219 -23.15 9.25 -4.89
N ASN A 220 -24.20 8.46 -5.12
CA ASN A 220 -25.06 7.88 -4.07
C ASN A 220 -24.34 6.77 -3.27
N ILE A 221 -23.13 7.04 -2.80
CA ILE A 221 -22.28 6.17 -1.99
C ILE A 221 -22.63 6.41 -0.52
N PRO A 222 -22.73 5.35 0.30
CA PRO A 222 -22.93 5.50 1.75
C PRO A 222 -21.91 6.46 2.35
N VAL A 223 -22.38 7.45 3.12
CA VAL A 223 -21.52 8.48 3.72
C VAL A 223 -20.53 7.86 4.69
N GLU A 224 -20.89 6.71 5.30
CA GLU A 224 -20.01 5.91 6.14
C GLU A 224 -18.73 5.51 5.38
N ASN A 225 -18.86 4.98 4.16
CA ASN A 225 -17.72 4.56 3.33
C ASN A 225 -16.79 5.73 3.01
N ILE A 226 -17.36 6.91 2.77
CA ILE A 226 -16.57 8.13 2.53
C ILE A 226 -15.87 8.52 3.83
N SER A 227 -16.57 8.61 4.95
CA SER A 227 -16.02 9.02 6.26
C SER A 227 -14.94 8.06 6.81
N GLU A 228 -14.95 6.80 6.39
CA GLU A 228 -13.92 5.80 6.68
C GLU A 228 -12.68 5.92 5.78
N GLY A 229 -12.72 6.75 4.74
CA GLY A 229 -11.63 6.96 3.78
C GLY A 229 -11.56 5.90 2.67
N LEU A 230 -12.61 5.07 2.49
CA LEU A 230 -12.60 3.95 1.53
C LEU A 230 -12.55 4.41 0.06
N LEU A 231 -12.95 5.65 -0.23
CA LEU A 231 -12.86 6.20 -1.59
C LEU A 231 -11.54 6.97 -1.81
N SER A 232 -10.79 7.25 -0.75
CA SER A 232 -9.59 8.10 -0.82
C SER A 232 -8.29 7.31 -1.00
N PHE A 233 -8.18 6.10 -0.47
CA PHE A 233 -6.87 5.42 -0.37
C PHE A 233 -6.27 5.00 -1.72
N ASN A 234 -7.09 4.56 -2.68
CA ASN A 234 -6.63 4.27 -4.03
C ASN A 234 -6.14 5.55 -4.74
N ALA A 235 -6.81 6.69 -4.49
CA ALA A 235 -6.38 8.00 -5.00
C ALA A 235 -5.03 8.44 -4.37
N VAL A 236 -4.84 8.21 -3.05
CA VAL A 236 -3.57 8.47 -2.36
C VAL A 236 -2.41 7.73 -3.02
N LEU A 237 -2.52 6.41 -3.19
CA LEU A 237 -1.47 5.61 -3.83
C LEU A 237 -1.20 6.05 -5.27
N THR A 238 -2.26 6.35 -6.02
CA THR A 238 -2.15 6.81 -7.41
C THR A 238 -1.39 8.13 -7.49
N ALA A 239 -1.71 9.09 -6.63
CA ALA A 239 -1.02 10.37 -6.59
C ALA A 239 0.45 10.24 -6.18
N ILE A 240 0.75 9.38 -5.19
CA ILE A 240 2.12 9.09 -4.77
C ILE A 240 2.93 8.45 -5.92
N ALA A 241 2.34 7.54 -6.69
CA ALA A 241 3.03 6.85 -7.79
C ALA A 241 3.45 7.76 -8.95
N PHE A 242 2.73 8.86 -9.17
CA PHE A 242 3.03 9.84 -10.23
C PHE A 242 3.58 11.16 -9.71
N ALA A 243 3.85 11.27 -8.41
CA ALA A 243 4.36 12.48 -7.78
C ALA A 243 5.66 12.96 -8.44
N GLY A 244 5.71 14.25 -8.75
CA GLY A 244 6.87 14.90 -9.35
C GLY A 244 6.77 16.42 -9.27
N ASN A 245 7.85 17.12 -9.60
CA ASN A 245 7.98 18.56 -9.32
C ASN A 245 7.54 19.43 -10.50
N LYS A 246 7.15 18.84 -11.64
CA LYS A 246 6.83 19.56 -12.87
C LYS A 246 5.31 19.67 -13.03
N LEU A 247 4.84 20.73 -13.67
CA LEU A 247 3.40 20.90 -13.97
C LEU A 247 2.81 19.71 -14.73
N LYS A 248 3.59 19.14 -15.67
CA LYS A 248 3.17 17.93 -16.40
C LYS A 248 2.90 16.73 -15.48
N ASP A 249 3.58 16.63 -14.34
CA ASP A 249 3.37 15.56 -13.38
C ASP A 249 2.01 15.74 -12.70
N ALA A 250 1.64 16.98 -12.34
CA ALA A 250 0.31 17.32 -11.81
C ALA A 250 -0.82 16.92 -12.78
N VAL A 251 -0.66 17.16 -14.07
CA VAL A 251 -1.65 16.74 -15.10
C VAL A 251 -1.81 15.22 -15.11
N TRP A 252 -0.70 14.47 -15.12
CA TRP A 252 -0.74 13.01 -15.11
C TRP A 252 -1.32 12.45 -13.80
N ILE A 253 -1.03 13.09 -12.67
CA ILE A 253 -1.63 12.75 -11.37
C ILE A 253 -3.15 12.94 -11.42
N SER A 254 -3.65 14.07 -11.92
CA SER A 254 -5.10 14.31 -12.03
C SER A 254 -5.80 13.27 -12.90
N VAL A 255 -5.23 12.94 -14.06
CA VAL A 255 -5.77 11.89 -14.95
C VAL A 255 -5.80 10.53 -14.24
N ALA A 256 -4.69 10.14 -13.61
CA ALA A 256 -4.59 8.85 -12.95
C ALA A 256 -5.53 8.75 -11.73
N VAL A 257 -5.61 9.81 -10.91
CA VAL A 257 -6.51 9.87 -9.74
C VAL A 257 -7.97 9.79 -10.16
N LEU A 258 -8.38 10.52 -11.20
CA LEU A 258 -9.72 10.43 -11.77
C LEU A 258 -10.04 9.02 -12.25
N LEU A 259 -9.12 8.40 -13.01
CA LEU A 259 -9.28 7.03 -13.50
C LEU A 259 -9.40 6.03 -12.33
N SER A 260 -8.55 6.17 -11.30
CA SER A 260 -8.62 5.34 -10.11
C SER A 260 -9.96 5.49 -9.38
N LEU A 261 -10.47 6.71 -9.25
CA LEU A 261 -11.76 6.95 -8.61
C LEU A 261 -12.92 6.33 -9.41
N VAL A 262 -12.94 6.48 -10.73
CA VAL A 262 -13.95 5.87 -11.59
C VAL A 262 -13.97 4.35 -11.43
N ILE A 263 -12.79 3.71 -11.42
CA ILE A 263 -12.68 2.26 -11.20
C ILE A 263 -13.16 1.89 -9.78
N SER A 264 -12.78 2.66 -8.75
CA SER A 264 -13.25 2.45 -7.38
C SER A 264 -14.77 2.50 -7.26
N LEU A 265 -15.40 3.53 -7.85
CA LEU A 265 -16.85 3.71 -7.84
C LEU A 265 -17.57 2.57 -8.57
N TYR A 266 -17.08 2.20 -9.76
CA TYR A 266 -17.62 1.08 -10.52
C TYR A 266 -17.56 -0.22 -9.71
N MET A 267 -16.41 -0.51 -9.09
CA MET A 267 -16.26 -1.72 -8.30
C MET A 267 -17.16 -1.74 -7.06
N MET A 268 -17.28 -0.60 -6.37
CA MET A 268 -18.15 -0.49 -5.18
C MET A 268 -19.61 -0.70 -5.53
N GLN A 269 -20.10 -0.07 -6.61
CA GLN A 269 -21.50 -0.20 -7.06
C GLN A 269 -21.85 -1.64 -7.46
N ASN A 270 -20.87 -2.40 -7.95
CA ASN A 270 -21.05 -3.81 -8.32
C ASN A 270 -20.71 -4.80 -7.17
N GLY A 271 -20.43 -4.30 -5.95
CA GLY A 271 -20.17 -5.13 -4.77
C GLY A 271 -18.82 -5.86 -4.78
N TYR A 272 -17.84 -5.41 -5.58
CA TYR A 272 -16.50 -6.01 -5.60
C TYR A 272 -15.63 -5.48 -4.47
N ILE A 273 -14.88 -6.37 -3.81
CA ILE A 273 -13.83 -5.99 -2.85
C ILE A 273 -12.66 -5.39 -3.63
N GLN A 274 -12.50 -4.08 -3.55
CA GLN A 274 -11.55 -3.32 -4.36
C GLN A 274 -10.09 -3.62 -4.05
N LEU A 275 -9.76 -3.73 -2.75
CA LEU A 275 -8.37 -3.64 -2.28
C LEU A 275 -7.69 -2.44 -2.96
N THR A 276 -6.43 -2.59 -3.38
CA THR A 276 -5.69 -1.58 -4.12
C THR A 276 -5.79 -1.74 -5.65
N PHE A 277 -6.72 -2.54 -6.16
CA PHE A 277 -6.85 -2.78 -7.60
C PHE A 277 -7.15 -1.51 -8.42
N PRO A 278 -8.04 -0.60 -7.99
CA PRO A 278 -8.28 0.65 -8.73
C PRO A 278 -7.01 1.47 -8.95
N PHE A 279 -6.15 1.56 -7.92
CA PHE A 279 -4.83 2.18 -8.02
C PHE A 279 -3.94 1.47 -9.06
N VAL A 280 -3.84 0.13 -8.97
CA VAL A 280 -3.01 -0.67 -9.88
C VAL A 280 -3.46 -0.47 -11.32
N ALA A 281 -4.75 -0.66 -11.60
CA ALA A 281 -5.32 -0.55 -12.94
C ALA A 281 -5.13 0.85 -13.51
N ALA A 282 -5.49 1.89 -12.74
CA ALA A 282 -5.33 3.28 -13.18
C ALA A 282 -3.87 3.63 -13.47
N SER A 283 -2.94 3.15 -12.63
CA SER A 283 -1.52 3.44 -12.80
C SER A 283 -0.92 2.73 -14.01
N VAL A 284 -1.28 1.45 -14.24
CA VAL A 284 -0.84 0.71 -15.43
C VAL A 284 -1.38 1.33 -16.72
N ILE A 285 -2.67 1.68 -16.75
CA ILE A 285 -3.29 2.35 -17.91
C ILE A 285 -2.61 3.70 -18.17
N THR A 286 -2.38 4.51 -17.12
CA THR A 286 -1.71 5.81 -17.25
C THR A 286 -0.28 5.65 -17.79
N LEU A 287 0.47 4.67 -17.30
CA LEU A 287 1.82 4.38 -17.82
C LEU A 287 1.79 3.94 -19.28
N ALA A 288 0.80 3.13 -19.69
CA ALA A 288 0.63 2.73 -21.08
C ALA A 288 0.34 3.93 -21.99
N ILE A 289 -0.57 4.83 -21.58
CA ILE A 289 -0.89 6.06 -22.32
C ILE A 289 0.37 6.94 -22.46
N LYS A 290 1.12 7.15 -21.37
CA LYS A 290 2.37 7.93 -21.41
C LYS A 290 3.40 7.36 -22.38
N ARG A 291 3.54 6.03 -22.41
CA ARG A 291 4.44 5.35 -23.36
C ARG A 291 4.01 5.58 -24.80
N LEU A 292 2.71 5.48 -25.10
CA LEU A 292 2.18 5.71 -26.45
C LEU A 292 2.37 7.16 -26.92
N LEU A 293 2.23 8.13 -26.02
CA LEU A 293 2.40 9.55 -26.35
C LEU A 293 3.87 9.97 -26.52
N HIS A 294 4.81 9.33 -25.84
CA HIS A 294 6.25 9.60 -25.96
C HIS A 294 6.98 8.68 -26.95
N ALA A 295 6.30 7.70 -27.54
CA ALA A 295 6.84 6.84 -28.59
C ALA A 295 6.75 7.48 -30.00
N LYS A 296 6.23 8.71 -30.08
CA LYS A 296 6.29 9.59 -31.24
C LYS A 296 7.29 10.71 -30.99
#